data_AF-A0A965I2U0-F1
#
_entry.id   AF-A0A965I2U0-F1
#
_cell.length_a   1.000
_cell.length_b   1.000
_cell.length_c   1.000
_cell.angle_alpha   90.00
_cell.angle_beta   90.00
_cell.angle_gamma   90.00
#
_symmetry.space_group_name_H-M   'P 1'
#
loop_
_entity.id
_entity.type
_entity.pdbx_description
1 polymer ?
#
loop_
_entity_poly.entity_id
_entity_poly.type
_entity_poly.pdbx_seq_one_letter_code
_entity_poly.pdbx_strand_id
1 'polypeptide(L)' 'MPSVSVRELSLNFGDVQVLRNLNLDIEEGEFLVLLGP' A
#
# COMPACT_ATOMS: atom_id res chain seq x y z
N MET A 1 -14.92 6.82 6.99
CA MET A 1 -14.24 5.67 7.62
C MET A 1 -13.70 4.93 6.42
N PRO A 2 -12.39 4.70 6.33
CA PRO A 2 -11.82 4.14 5.11
C PRO A 2 -12.44 2.77 4.87
N SER A 3 -12.87 2.56 3.62
CA SER A 3 -13.42 1.28 3.19
C SER A 3 -12.33 0.21 3.14
N VAL A 4 -11.10 0.64 2.84
CA VAL A 4 -9.89 -0.19 2.87
C VAL A 4 -8.79 0.60 3.58
N SER A 5 -8.12 -0.04 4.54
CA SER A 5 -6.97 0.53 5.24
C SER A 5 -5.81 -0.46 5.22
N VAL A 6 -4.65 0.00 4.76
CA VAL A 6 -3.36 -0.71 4.77
C VAL A 6 -2.44 0.04 5.71
N ARG A 7 -1.87 -0.66 6.69
CA ARG A 7 -0.95 -0.06 7.67
C ARG A 7 0.35 -0.85 7.72
N GLU A 8 1.45 -0.11 7.80
CA GLU A 8 2.81 -0.63 7.99
C GLU A 8 3.23 -1.73 7.01
N LEU A 9 2.71 -1.71 5.78
CA LEU A 9 2.98 -2.75 4.80
C LEU A 9 4.46 -2.72 4.37
N SER A 10 5.14 -3.83 4.58
CA SER A 10 6.51 -4.06 4.12
C SER A 10 6.55 -5.34 3.30
N LEU A 11 7.28 -5.32 2.17
CA LEU A 11 7.40 -6.44 1.25
C LEU A 11 8.87 -6.66 0.90
N ASN A 12 9.35 -7.89 1.09
CA ASN A 12 10.72 -8.28 0.87
C ASN A 12 10.77 -9.50 -0.06
N PHE A 13 11.70 -9.49 -1.01
CA PHE A 13 12.04 -10.63 -1.87
C PHE A 13 13.48 -11.05 -1.53
N GLY A 14 13.60 -12.01 -0.62
CA GLY A 14 14.88 -12.32 0.01
C GLY A 14 15.44 -11.09 0.72
N ASP A 15 16.66 -10.72 0.37
CA ASP A 15 17.34 -9.55 0.94
C ASP A 15 16.92 -8.22 0.30
N VAL A 16 16.14 -8.25 -0.79
CA VAL A 16 15.68 -7.03 -1.46
C VAL A 16 14.38 -6.55 -0.83
N GLN A 17 14.40 -5.32 -0.30
CA GLN A 17 13.18 -4.67 0.20
C GLN A 17 12.48 -3.90 -0.92
N VAL A 18 11.26 -4.33 -1.24
CA VAL A 18 10.44 -3.78 -2.33
C VAL A 18 9.44 -2.74 -1.84
N LEU A 19 8.84 -2.96 -0.67
CA LEU A 19 8.02 -1.96 0.01
C LEU A 19 8.52 -1.77 1.43
N ARG A 20 8.63 -0.51 1.87
CA ARG A 20 9.02 -0.15 3.23
C ARG A 20 7.95 0.71 3.85
N ASN A 21 7.21 0.14 4.81
CA ASN A 21 6.27 0.85 5.67
C ASN A 21 5.22 1.71 4.91
N LEU A 22 4.51 1.08 3.97
CA LEU A 22 3.42 1.73 3.24
C LEU A 22 2.15 1.78 4.11
N ASN A 23 1.59 2.98 4.23
CA ASN A 23 0.33 3.24 4.89
C ASN A 23 -0.62 3.90 3.88
N LEU A 24 -1.82 3.35 3.71
CA LEU A 24 -2.79 3.78 2.71
C LEU A 24 -4.21 3.64 3.27
N ASP A 25 -5.03 4.66 3.05
CA ASP A 25 -6.46 4.63 3.30
C ASP A 25 -7.17 4.92 1.98
N ILE A 26 -8.21 4.14 1.68
CA ILE A 26 -9.07 4.33 0.50
C ILE A 26 -10.51 4.50 1.00
N GLU A 27 -11.09 5.66 0.73
CA GLU A 27 -12.48 5.94 1.08
C GLU A 27 -13.46 5.31 0.09
N GLU A 28 -14.73 5.21 0.46
CA GLU A 28 -15.75 4.61 -0.40
C GLU A 28 -15.96 5.43 -1.69
N GLY A 29 -15.95 4.75 -2.84
CA GLY A 29 -16.08 5.37 -4.17
C GLY A 29 -14.77 5.95 -4.72
N GLU A 30 -13.68 5.89 -3.98
CA GLU A 30 -12.36 6.31 -4.42
C GLU A 30 -11.72 5.27 -5.37
N PHE A 31 -11.09 5.74 -6.44
CA PHE A 31 -10.39 4.91 -7.41
C PHE A 31 -8.89 5.17 -7.33
N LEU A 32 -8.13 4.18 -6.85
CA LEU A 32 -6.68 4.26 -6.69
C LEU A 32 -5.97 3.33 -7.69
N VAL A 33 -4.91 3.84 -8.32
CA VAL A 33 -3.99 3.04 -9.13
C VAL A 33 -2.57 3.23 -8.61
N LEU A 34 -1.88 2.12 -8.35
CA LEU A 34 -0.46 2.13 -8.01
C LEU A 34 0.34 1.89 -9.30
N LEU A 35 1.09 2.91 -9.72
CA LEU A 35 2.00 2.85 -10.87
C LEU A 35 3.44 2.70 -10.40
N GLY A 36 4.22 1.89 -11.11
CA GLY A 36 5.66 1.76 -10.95
C GLY A 36 6.35 1.80 -12.31
N PRO A 37 7.67 2.04 -12.35
CA PRO A 37 8.47 1.85 -13.56
C PRO A 37 8.38 0.40 -14.09
#